data_AF-A0A3M8P6Q7-F1
#
_entry.id   AF-A0A3M8P6Q7-F1
#
_cell.length_a   1.000
_cell.length_b   1.000
_cell.length_c   1.000
_cell.angle_alpha   90.00
_cell.angle_beta   90.00
_cell.angle_gamma   90.00
#
_symmetry.space_group_name_H-M   'P 1'
#
loop_
_entity.id
_entity.type
_entity.pdbx_description
1 polymer ?
#
loop_
_entity_poly.entity_id
_entity_poly.type
_entity_poly.pdbx_seq_one_letter_code
_entity_poly.pdbx_strand_id
1 'polypeptide(L)'
;MSAITATTPTNLRKNLFNILEDVTEANTEVIITLKSGKNAVLISEDELNAYRETAYLMSTKANRDRLNEAITQLENGEGKVRDLIEDGEDA
;
A
#
# COMPACT_ATOMS: atom_id res chain seq x y z
N MET A 1 13.80 0.26 5.15
CA MET A 1 12.88 -0.76 5.68
C MET A 1 12.46 -0.25 7.05
N SER A 2 11.21 0.18 7.20
CA SER A 2 10.72 0.69 8.49
C SER A 2 10.70 -0.47 9.49
N ALA A 3 11.17 -0.25 10.73
CA ALA A 3 11.22 -1.30 11.73
C ALA A 3 9.80 -1.67 12.16
N ILE A 4 9.40 -2.93 11.98
CA ILE A 4 8.09 -3.41 12.44
C ILE A 4 8.07 -3.37 13.96
N THR A 5 7.12 -2.62 14.53
CA THR A 5 6.99 -2.46 15.97
C THR A 5 5.93 -3.42 16.52
N ALA A 6 6.28 -4.22 17.52
CA ALA A 6 5.35 -5.12 18.20
C ALA A 6 4.89 -4.54 19.54
N THR A 7 3.58 -4.57 19.80
CA THR A 7 2.96 -4.07 21.03
C THR A 7 1.96 -5.08 21.60
N THR A 8 1.53 -4.87 22.84
CA THR A 8 0.44 -5.64 23.46
C THR A 8 -0.84 -4.80 23.45
N PRO A 9 -2.05 -5.39 23.50
CA PRO A 9 -3.30 -4.62 23.58
C PRO A 9 -3.33 -3.64 24.75
N THR A 10 -2.74 -4.02 25.88
CA THR A 10 -2.63 -3.15 27.07
C THR A 10 -1.75 -1.93 26.78
N ASN A 11 -0.62 -2.12 26.09
CA ASN A 11 0.27 -1.02 25.74
C ASN A 11 -0.30 -0.13 24.64
N LEU A 12 -0.95 -0.73 23.63
CA LEU A 12 -1.70 -0.01 22.60
C LEU A 12 -2.76 0.91 23.20
N ARG A 13 -3.57 0.38 24.13
CA ARG A 13 -4.60 1.18 24.81
C ARG A 13 -4.01 2.37 25.59
N LYS A 14 -2.84 2.20 26.20
CA LYS A 14 -2.18 3.26 26.97
C LYS A 14 -1.60 4.38 26.09
N ASN A 15 -1.16 4.04 24.88
CA ASN A 15 -0.43 4.95 23.98
C ASN A 15 -1.17 5.12 22.64
N LEU A 16 -2.51 5.04 22.65
CA LEU A 16 -3.30 4.91 21.44
C LEU A 16 -3.05 6.04 20.44
N PHE A 17 -3.10 7.30 20.88
CA PHE A 17 -2.94 8.46 20.00
C PHE A 17 -1.54 8.52 19.36
N ASN A 18 -0.49 8.36 20.16
CA ASN A 18 0.88 8.36 19.64
C ASN A 18 1.09 7.24 18.61
N ILE A 19 0.56 6.03 18.88
CA ILE A 19 0.68 4.91 17.94
C ILE A 19 -0.11 5.20 16.64
N LEU A 20 -1.26 5.86 16.71
CA LEU A 20 -2.02 6.23 15.52
C LEU A 20 -1.29 7.30 14.69
N GLU A 21 -0.69 8.32 15.33
CA GLU A 21 0.18 9.30 14.66
C GLU A 21 1.37 8.60 14.00
N ASP A 22 2.09 7.74 14.72
CA ASP A 22 3.25 7.01 14.18
C ASP A 22 2.87 6.14 12.97
N VAL A 23 1.73 5.46 13.02
CA VAL A 23 1.25 4.60 11.92
C VAL A 23 0.88 5.43 10.69
N THR A 24 0.28 6.59 10.89
CA THR A 24 -0.22 7.44 9.80
C THR A 24 0.86 8.34 9.20
N GLU A 25 1.75 8.91 10.02
CA GLU A 25 2.80 9.82 9.55
C GLU A 25 4.05 9.09 9.07
N ALA A 26 4.47 8.03 9.76
CA ALA A 26 5.69 7.30 9.41
C ALA A 26 5.44 6.11 8.47
N ASN A 27 4.19 5.88 8.04
CA ASN A 27 3.77 4.68 7.30
C ASN A 27 4.35 3.40 7.89
N THR A 28 4.20 3.26 9.21
CA THR A 28 4.73 2.12 9.98
C THR A 28 3.63 1.09 10.23
N GLU A 29 3.98 -0.18 10.14
CA GLU A 29 3.11 -1.28 10.54
C GLU A 29 3.33 -1.62 12.02
N VAL A 30 2.24 -1.79 12.77
CA VAL A 30 2.30 -2.18 14.18
C VAL A 30 1.63 -3.54 14.39
N ILE A 31 2.39 -4.50 14.91
CA ILE A 31 1.87 -5.84 15.26
C ILE A 31 1.35 -5.82 16.69
N ILE A 32 0.08 -6.17 16.86
CA ILE A 32 -0.58 -6.32 18.15
C ILE A 32 -0.55 -7.79 18.55
N THR A 33 0.27 -8.10 19.56
CA THR A 33 0.48 -9.46 20.06
C THR A 33 -0.63 -9.87 21.03
N LEU A 34 -1.43 -10.87 20.65
CA LEU A 34 -2.54 -11.36 21.45
C LEU A 34 -2.15 -12.62 22.22
N LYS A 35 -2.66 -12.76 23.46
CA LYS A 35 -2.44 -13.96 24.29
C LYS A 35 -2.99 -15.25 23.65
N SER A 36 -3.95 -15.12 22.72
CA SER A 36 -4.49 -16.24 21.93
C SER A 36 -3.52 -16.77 20.89
N GLY A 37 -2.37 -16.12 20.66
CA GLY A 37 -1.39 -16.44 19.62
C GLY A 37 -1.78 -15.95 18.22
N LYS A 38 -2.99 -15.42 18.03
CA LYS A 38 -3.42 -14.82 16.75
C LYS A 38 -3.21 -13.31 16.82
N ASN A 39 -2.15 -12.80 16.22
CA ASN A 39 -1.85 -11.37 16.25
C ASN A 39 -2.77 -10.58 15.31
N ALA A 40 -2.92 -9.29 15.59
CA ALA A 40 -3.53 -8.32 14.67
C ALA A 40 -2.47 -7.34 14.17
N VAL A 41 -2.73 -6.64 13.07
CA VAL A 41 -1.85 -5.61 12.53
C VAL A 41 -2.65 -4.32 12.40
N LEU A 42 -2.02 -3.21 12.77
CA LEU A 42 -2.51 -1.86 12.54
C LEU A 42 -1.63 -1.20 11.48
N ILE A 43 -2.28 -0.63 10.46
CA ILE A 43 -1.67 0.11 9.34
C ILE A 43 -2.50 1.36 9.09
N SER A 44 -1.95 2.33 8.35
CA SER A 44 -2.68 3.52 7.91
C SER A 44 -3.75 3.14 6.88
N GLU A 45 -4.74 4.02 6.70
CA GLU A 45 -5.75 3.85 5.66
C GLU A 45 -5.11 3.84 4.26
N ASP A 46 -4.14 4.73 4.02
CA ASP A 46 -3.42 4.82 2.75
C ASP A 46 -2.68 3.52 2.42
N GLU A 47 -2.00 2.92 3.40
CA GLU A 47 -1.31 1.65 3.24
C GLU A 47 -2.30 0.52 2.93
N LEU A 48 -3.45 0.48 3.63
CA LEU A 48 -4.51 -0.50 3.34
C LEU A 48 -5.05 -0.34 1.91
N ASN A 49 -5.23 0.88 1.44
CA ASN A 49 -5.70 1.17 0.08
C ASN A 49 -4.66 0.76 -0.97
N ALA A 50 -3.37 1.07 -0.74
CA ALA A 50 -2.27 0.64 -1.61
C ALA A 50 -2.19 -0.88 -1.73
N TYR A 51 -2.34 -1.62 -0.63
CA TYR A 51 -2.40 -3.08 -0.66
C TYR A 51 -3.58 -3.61 -1.45
N ARG A 52 -4.77 -3.02 -1.28
CA ARG A 52 -5.98 -3.41 -2.02
C ARG A 52 -5.87 -3.13 -3.50
N GLU A 53 -5.35 -1.97 -3.88
CA GLU A 53 -5.12 -1.60 -5.27
C GLU A 53 -4.11 -2.54 -5.92
N THR A 54 -2.99 -2.80 -5.25
CA THR A 54 -1.98 -3.77 -5.73
C THR A 54 -2.59 -5.15 -5.92
N ALA A 55 -3.34 -5.65 -4.93
CA ALA A 55 -4.01 -6.94 -5.03
C ALA A 55 -5.03 -6.98 -6.19
N TYR A 56 -5.75 -5.87 -6.41
CA TYR A 56 -6.68 -5.73 -7.52
C TYR A 56 -5.96 -5.76 -8.88
N LEU A 57 -4.92 -4.95 -9.06
CA LEU A 57 -4.12 -4.91 -10.28
C LEU A 57 -3.49 -6.28 -10.58
N MET A 58 -3.05 -7.00 -9.54
CA MET A 58 -2.39 -8.31 -9.68
C MET A 58 -3.35 -9.50 -9.77
N SER A 59 -4.67 -9.27 -9.63
CA SER A 59 -5.68 -10.32 -9.46
C SER A 59 -5.80 -11.28 -10.65
N THR A 60 -5.55 -10.81 -11.87
CA THR A 60 -5.61 -11.63 -13.08
C THR A 60 -4.24 -11.78 -13.73
N LYS A 61 -3.96 -12.95 -14.30
CA LYS A 61 -2.71 -13.19 -15.03
C LYS A 61 -2.54 -12.19 -16.18
N ALA A 62 -3.59 -11.97 -16.96
CA ALA A 62 -3.55 -11.04 -18.08
C ALA A 62 -3.19 -9.61 -17.67
N ASN A 63 -3.82 -9.08 -16.60
CA ASN A 63 -3.53 -7.71 -16.15
C ASN A 63 -2.14 -7.59 -15.53
N ARG A 64 -1.73 -8.57 -14.71
CA ARG A 64 -0.40 -8.61 -14.11
C ARG A 64 0.70 -8.67 -15.17
N ASP A 65 0.58 -9.56 -16.15
CA ASP A 65 1.59 -9.71 -17.19
C ASP A 65 1.72 -8.42 -18.01
N ARG A 66 0.59 -7.81 -18.39
CA ARG A 66 0.57 -6.53 -19.10
C ARG A 66 1.21 -5.40 -18.28
N LEU A 67 0.93 -5.31 -16.98
CA LEU A 67 1.51 -4.27 -16.13
C LEU A 67 3.02 -4.46 -15.97
N ASN A 68 3.48 -5.69 -15.71
CA ASN A 68 4.90 -6.00 -15.58
C ASN A 68 5.67 -5.75 -16.88
N GLU A 69 5.07 -6.08 -18.03
CA GLU A 69 5.65 -5.78 -19.33
C GLU A 69 5.79 -4.26 -19.52
N ALA A 70 4.75 -3.49 -19.21
CA ALA A 70 4.80 -2.03 -19.30
C ALA A 70 5.87 -1.41 -18.38
N ILE A 71 6.00 -1.90 -17.15
CA ILE A 71 7.07 -1.49 -16.21
C ILE A 71 8.44 -1.79 -16.82
N THR A 72 8.65 -3.01 -17.33
CA THR A 72 9.92 -3.42 -17.94
C THR A 72 10.30 -2.54 -19.14
N GLN A 73 9.34 -2.24 -20.02
CA GLN A 73 9.55 -1.34 -21.16
C GLN A 73 9.97 0.06 -20.71
N LEU A 74 9.33 0.61 -19.67
CA LEU A 74 9.67 1.93 -19.14
C LEU A 74 11.07 1.95 -18.49
N GLU A 75 11.41 0.94 -17.70
CA GLU A 75 12.74 0.80 -17.07
C GLU A 75 13.86 0.67 -18.12
N ASN A 76 13.57 0.03 -19.25
CA ASN A 76 14.49 -0.08 -20.39
C ASN A 76 14.53 1.16 -21.31
N GLY A 77 13.73 2.18 -21.02
CA GLY A 77 13.66 3.41 -21.83
C GLY A 77 12.91 3.24 -23.15
N GLU A 78 12.10 2.20 -23.31
CA GLU A 78 11.28 1.93 -24.51
C GLU A 78 9.97 2.72 -24.53
N GLY A 79 9.71 3.49 -23.46
CA GLY A 79 8.56 4.39 -23.36
C GLY A 79 8.56 5.50 -24.41
N LYS A 80 7.37 5.87 -24.89
CA LYS A 80 7.19 6.99 -25.83
C LYS A 80 6.38 8.11 -25.16
N VAL A 81 6.96 9.30 -25.08
CA VAL A 81 6.24 10.50 -24.66
C VAL A 81 5.18 10.84 -25.72
N ARG A 82 3.97 11.12 -25.27
CA ARG A 82 2.84 11.53 -26.10
C ARG A 82 2.16 12.71 -25.40
N ASP A 83 1.70 13.67 -26.19
CA ASP A 83 0.82 14.72 -25.68
C ASP A 83 -0.55 14.12 -25.34
N LEU A 84 -1.24 14.74 -24.38
CA LEU A 84 -2.62 14.36 -24.05
C LEU A 84 -3.50 14.66 -25.25
N ILE A 85 -4.39 13.72 -25.58
CA ILE A 85 -5.46 13.97 -26.55
C ILE A 85 -6.55 14.71 -25.78
N GLU A 86 -6.89 15.93 -26.19
CA GLU A 86 -8.03 16.64 -25.64
C GLU A 86 -9.30 15.91 -26.06
N ASP A 87 -10.18 15.61 -25.09
CA ASP A 87 -11.50 15.07 -25.39
C ASP A 87 -12.24 16.12 -26.22
N GLY A 88 -12.56 15.80 -27.47
CA GLY A 88 -13.22 16.73 -28.37
C GLY A 88 -14.56 17.18 -27.80
N GLU A 89 -14.67 18.44 -27.41
CA GLU A 89 -15.94 19.09 -27.05
C GLU A 89 -16.77 19.47 -28.30
N ASP A 90 -16.56 18.78 -29.43
CA ASP A 90 -17.28 18.99 -30.70
C ASP A 90 -17.61 17.63 -31.38
N ALA A 91 -18.66 16.96 -30.90
CA ALA A 91 -19.45 15.99 -31.67
C ALA A 91 -20.89 15.89 -31.14
#